data_AF-A0A0N7GSW7-F1
#
_entry.id   AF-A0A0N7GSW7-F1
#
_cell.length_a   1.000
_cell.length_b   1.000
_cell.length_c   1.000
_cell.angle_alpha   90.00
_cell.angle_beta   90.00
_cell.angle_gamma   90.00
#
_symmetry.space_group_name_H-M   'P 1'
#
loop_
_entity.id
_entity.type
_entity.pdbx_description
1 polymer ?
#
loop_
_entity_poly.entity_id
_entity_poly.type
_entity_poly.pdbx_seq_one_letter_code
_entity_poly.pdbx_strand_id
1 'polypeptide(L)'
;MTTQATPAASWRKLALQAGAGAVAGGGGMLVAMELIAGQSGVHWQASQIVLAGVGFIYFLMGAFVGVGVLAPRLLGQRMLNFADAEEIVEERRSMAGSSLTCVAVGAALFLLAYATVDGAAGPVTAAAAFWILVALLVAGTAVSILMWRSLDELWRQLTLDASAIAGNILIAMCVVWGGGAAAGLVAGPHPLDLISATFGVFLLASFVAAGRRGMMGPP
;
A
#
# COMPACT_ATOMS: atom_id res chain seq x y z
N MET A 1 2.28 -43.07 1.32
CA MET A 1 3.05 -41.83 1.07
C MET A 1 2.60 -40.83 2.12
N THR A 2 3.49 -40.47 3.04
CA THR A 2 3.21 -39.55 4.15
C THR A 2 3.36 -38.12 3.63
N THR A 3 2.26 -37.38 3.58
CA THR A 3 2.23 -35.95 3.28
C THR A 3 3.01 -35.23 4.37
N GLN A 4 4.23 -34.78 4.05
CA GLN A 4 4.96 -33.88 4.94
C GLN A 4 4.24 -32.54 4.93
N ALA A 5 3.64 -32.16 6.06
CA ALA A 5 3.10 -30.83 6.25
C ALA A 5 4.28 -29.84 6.27
N THR A 6 4.45 -29.06 5.22
CA THR A 6 5.44 -27.97 5.17
C THR A 6 5.13 -27.01 6.32
N PRO A 7 6.12 -26.62 7.17
CA PRO A 7 5.84 -25.77 8.30
C PRO A 7 5.38 -24.40 7.80
N ALA A 8 4.20 -23.94 8.23
CA ALA A 8 3.73 -22.59 7.99
C ALA A 8 4.84 -21.59 8.34
N ALA A 9 5.10 -20.62 7.45
CA ALA A 9 6.14 -19.63 7.67
C ALA A 9 5.89 -18.92 9.01
N SER A 10 6.77 -19.13 10.00
CA SER A 10 6.54 -18.58 11.34
C SER A 10 6.45 -17.06 11.25
N TRP A 11 5.52 -16.45 11.99
CA TRP A 11 5.38 -15.00 12.12
C TRP A 11 6.71 -14.25 12.32
N ARG A 12 7.68 -14.89 12.99
CA ARG A 12 9.05 -14.37 13.12
C ARG A 12 9.78 -14.21 11.79
N LYS A 13 9.67 -15.17 10.86
CA LYS A 13 10.27 -15.07 9.52
C LYS A 13 9.62 -13.96 8.71
N LEU A 14 8.29 -13.83 8.81
CA LEU A 14 7.56 -12.77 8.12
C LEU A 14 7.93 -11.38 8.65
N ALA A 15 7.99 -11.22 9.97
CA ALA A 15 8.46 -9.98 10.60
C ALA A 15 9.92 -9.66 10.24
N LEU A 16 10.78 -10.68 10.12
CA LEU A 16 12.18 -10.50 9.71
C LEU A 16 12.30 -10.08 8.25
N GLN A 17 11.51 -10.67 7.34
CA GLN A 17 11.49 -10.30 5.93
C GLN A 17 10.90 -8.91 5.71
N ALA A 18 9.81 -8.57 6.41
CA ALA A 18 9.24 -7.24 6.41
C ALA A 18 10.23 -6.21 6.96
N GLY A 19 10.93 -6.53 8.06
CA GLY A 19 11.99 -5.70 8.63
C GLY A 19 13.16 -5.49 7.68
N ALA A 20 13.64 -6.55 7.03
CA ALA A 20 14.71 -6.47 6.04
C ALA A 20 14.29 -5.62 4.82
N GLY A 21 13.06 -5.79 4.34
CA GLY A 21 12.49 -4.95 3.27
C GLY A 21 12.37 -3.49 3.67
N ALA A 22 11.92 -3.20 4.90
CA ALA A 22 11.84 -1.84 5.44
C ALA A 22 13.22 -1.19 5.56
N VAL A 23 14.24 -1.92 6.03
CA VAL A 23 15.62 -1.43 6.12
C VAL A 23 16.22 -1.21 4.73
N ALA A 24 16.04 -2.14 3.80
CA ALA A 24 16.54 -2.01 2.44
C ALA A 24 15.85 -0.86 1.68
N GLY A 25 14.53 -0.74 1.81
CA GLY A 25 13.75 0.34 1.21
C GLY A 25 14.07 1.70 1.82
N GLY A 26 14.10 1.79 3.15
CA GLY A 26 14.46 3.01 3.87
C GLY A 26 15.90 3.45 3.57
N GLY A 27 16.86 2.53 3.62
CA GLY A 27 18.27 2.79 3.29
C GLY A 27 18.46 3.21 1.83
N GLY A 28 17.80 2.52 0.89
CA GLY A 28 17.82 2.88 -0.53
C GLY A 28 17.25 4.26 -0.80
N MET A 29 16.18 4.65 -0.10
CA MET A 29 15.57 5.98 -0.20
C MET A 29 16.51 7.08 0.30
N LEU A 30 17.24 6.84 1.41
CA LEU A 30 18.21 7.79 1.95
C LEU A 30 19.39 8.01 0.99
N VAL A 31 19.90 6.93 0.38
CA VAL A 31 20.96 7.04 -0.63
C VAL A 31 20.48 7.77 -1.89
N ALA A 32 19.27 7.46 -2.36
CA ALA A 32 18.68 8.16 -3.50
C ALA A 32 18.48 9.66 -3.21
N MET A 33 18.09 10.01 -1.99
CA MET A 33 17.96 11.39 -1.52
C MET A 33 19.28 12.16 -1.59
N GLU A 34 20.39 11.58 -1.11
CA GLU A 34 21.70 12.24 -1.20
C GLU A 34 22.13 12.45 -2.66
N LEU A 35 21.86 11.48 -3.54
CA LEU A 35 22.21 11.57 -4.96
C LEU A 35 21.37 12.62 -5.71
N ILE A 36 20.08 12.76 -5.37
CA ILE A 36 19.15 13.69 -6.02
C ILE A 36 19.33 15.12 -5.48
N ALA A 37 19.56 15.28 -4.17
CA ALA A 37 19.79 16.58 -3.54
C ALA A 37 21.02 17.29 -4.11
N GLY A 38 22.02 16.53 -4.58
CA GLY A 38 23.20 17.08 -5.26
C GLY A 38 22.95 17.60 -6.69
N GLN A 39 21.80 17.33 -7.32
CA GLN A 39 21.62 17.56 -8.76
C GLN A 39 20.39 18.41 -9.14
N SER A 40 19.34 18.50 -8.32
CA SER A 40 18.03 18.99 -8.79
C SER A 40 17.62 20.39 -8.35
N GLY A 41 18.29 21.05 -7.40
CA GLY A 41 17.87 22.36 -6.87
C GLY A 41 16.48 22.37 -6.19
N VAL A 42 15.83 21.21 -6.11
CA VAL A 42 14.49 20.99 -5.55
C VAL A 42 14.65 20.24 -4.23
N HIS A 43 14.23 20.87 -3.13
CA HIS A 43 14.40 20.31 -1.79
C HIS A 43 13.15 19.55 -1.35
N TRP A 44 13.28 18.25 -1.14
CA TRP A 44 12.20 17.40 -0.65
C TRP A 44 12.22 17.33 0.88
N GLN A 45 11.06 17.54 1.49
CA GLN A 45 10.86 17.33 2.93
C GLN A 45 10.62 15.85 3.25
N ALA A 46 10.99 15.42 4.46
CA ALA A 46 10.81 14.04 4.95
C ALA A 46 9.40 13.49 4.69
N SER A 47 8.36 14.27 5.00
CA SER A 47 6.96 13.85 4.82
C SER A 47 6.56 13.64 3.35
N GLN A 48 7.13 14.41 2.42
CA GLN A 48 6.89 14.25 0.98
C GLN A 48 7.54 12.96 0.47
N ILE A 49 8.74 12.66 0.94
CA ILE A 49 9.51 11.45 0.60
C ILE A 49 8.75 10.21 1.08
N VAL A 50 8.26 10.24 2.32
CA VAL A 50 7.48 9.12 2.88
C VAL A 50 6.19 8.91 2.07
N LEU A 51 5.46 9.97 1.75
CA LEU A 51 4.23 9.87 0.94
C LEU A 51 4.52 9.33 -0.47
N ALA A 52 5.58 9.81 -1.12
CA ALA A 52 6.01 9.33 -2.42
C ALA A 52 6.40 7.84 -2.37
N GLY A 53 7.09 7.42 -1.32
CA GLY A 53 7.46 6.02 -1.09
C GLY A 53 6.24 5.11 -0.92
N VAL A 54 5.28 5.50 -0.09
CA VAL A 54 4.02 4.76 0.08
C VAL A 54 3.25 4.68 -1.24
N GLY A 55 3.12 5.81 -1.96
CA GLY A 55 2.50 5.85 -3.28
C GLY A 55 3.17 4.92 -4.29
N PHE A 56 4.51 4.89 -4.28
CA PHE A 56 5.29 4.01 -5.14
C PHE A 56 5.06 2.52 -4.84
N ILE A 57 4.94 2.13 -3.57
CA ILE A 57 4.62 0.75 -3.19
C ILE A 57 3.25 0.34 -3.74
N TYR A 58 2.22 1.18 -3.58
CA TYR A 58 0.89 0.92 -4.14
C TYR A 58 0.92 0.84 -5.67
N PHE A 59 1.67 1.74 -6.31
CA PHE A 59 1.84 1.75 -7.76
C PHE A 59 2.48 0.45 -8.25
N LEU A 60 3.61 0.02 -7.66
CA LEU A 60 4.29 -1.21 -8.03
C LEU A 60 3.43 -2.44 -7.77
N MET A 61 2.75 -2.51 -6.63
CA MET A 61 1.85 -3.61 -6.29
C MET A 61 0.72 -3.72 -7.33
N GLY A 62 0.07 -2.60 -7.64
CA GLY A 62 -0.97 -2.55 -8.66
C GLY A 62 -0.43 -2.91 -10.05
N ALA A 63 0.76 -2.44 -10.42
CA ALA A 63 1.37 -2.72 -11.71
C ALA A 63 1.73 -4.20 -11.86
N PHE A 64 2.36 -4.82 -10.85
CA PHE A 64 2.69 -6.24 -10.86
C PHE A 64 1.43 -7.12 -10.94
N VAL A 65 0.41 -6.81 -10.14
CA VAL A 65 -0.85 -7.55 -10.19
C VAL A 65 -1.54 -7.34 -11.54
N GLY A 66 -1.58 -6.11 -12.05
CA GLY A 66 -2.16 -5.79 -13.36
C GLY A 66 -1.49 -6.53 -14.50
N VAL A 67 -0.14 -6.58 -14.53
CA VAL A 67 0.62 -7.37 -15.51
C VAL A 67 0.29 -8.86 -15.39
N GLY A 68 0.21 -9.39 -14.17
CA GLY A 68 -0.17 -10.78 -13.93
C GLY A 68 -1.58 -11.12 -14.46
N VAL A 69 -2.52 -10.20 -14.31
CA VAL A 69 -3.90 -10.34 -14.80
C VAL A 69 -3.98 -10.21 -16.33
N LEU A 70 -3.20 -9.31 -16.94
CA LEU A 70 -3.16 -9.13 -18.40
C LEU A 70 -2.50 -10.31 -19.11
N ALA A 71 -1.53 -10.96 -18.48
CA ALA A 71 -0.80 -12.11 -19.03
C ALA A 71 -0.86 -13.36 -18.10
N PRO A 72 -2.04 -13.97 -17.87
CA PRO A 72 -2.21 -15.03 -16.87
C PRO A 72 -1.29 -16.23 -17.07
N ARG A 73 -1.16 -16.70 -18.33
CA ARG A 73 -0.40 -17.90 -18.70
C ARG A 73 1.12 -17.68 -18.79
N LEU A 74 1.57 -16.44 -18.93
CA LEU A 74 2.99 -16.12 -19.13
C LEU A 74 3.64 -15.61 -17.84
N LEU A 75 2.97 -14.70 -17.14
CA LEU A 75 3.49 -13.99 -15.98
C LEU A 75 2.60 -14.19 -14.76
N GLY A 76 1.28 -14.24 -14.94
CA GLY A 76 0.29 -14.34 -13.85
C GLY A 76 0.50 -15.54 -12.94
N GLN A 77 0.57 -16.76 -13.47
CA GLN A 77 0.72 -17.98 -12.65
C GLN A 77 1.91 -17.92 -11.69
N ARG A 78 3.08 -17.47 -12.17
CA ARG A 78 4.31 -17.41 -11.34
C ARG A 78 4.34 -16.19 -10.42
N MET A 79 3.85 -15.05 -10.88
CA MET A 79 3.93 -13.80 -10.11
C MET A 79 2.82 -13.68 -9.06
N LEU A 80 1.64 -14.21 -9.36
CA LEU A 80 0.47 -14.19 -8.48
C LEU A 80 0.32 -15.48 -7.67
N ASN A 81 1.22 -16.46 -7.84
CA ASN A 81 1.25 -17.71 -7.09
C ASN A 81 -0.08 -18.50 -7.12
N PHE A 82 -0.75 -18.52 -8.27
CA PHE A 82 -1.95 -19.33 -8.49
C PHE A 82 -1.58 -20.72 -9.00
N ALA A 83 -2.34 -21.74 -8.60
CA ALA A 83 -2.16 -23.11 -9.06
C ALA A 83 -2.55 -23.27 -10.53
N ASP A 84 -3.55 -22.50 -10.99
CA ASP A 84 -4.01 -22.49 -12.38
C ASP A 84 -4.20 -21.05 -12.92
N ALA A 85 -3.95 -20.85 -14.21
CA ALA A 85 -4.25 -19.59 -14.90
C ALA A 85 -5.75 -19.37 -15.07
N GLU A 86 -6.56 -20.44 -15.00
CA GLU A 86 -8.01 -20.37 -15.13
C GLU A 86 -8.66 -19.66 -13.94
N GLU A 87 -8.13 -19.84 -12.73
CA GLU A 87 -8.54 -19.09 -11.52
C GLU A 87 -8.34 -17.57 -11.72
N ILE A 88 -7.23 -17.17 -12.36
CA ILE A 88 -6.95 -15.76 -12.69
C ILE A 88 -7.97 -15.22 -13.71
N VAL A 89 -8.48 -16.06 -14.62
CA VAL A 89 -9.49 -15.64 -15.61
C VAL A 89 -10.85 -15.44 -14.94
N GLU A 90 -11.22 -16.30 -13.99
CA GLU A 90 -12.47 -16.21 -13.24
C GLU A 90 -12.49 -14.97 -12.33
N GLU A 91 -11.41 -14.71 -11.59
CA GLU A 91 -11.31 -13.54 -10.71
C GLU A 91 -10.83 -12.27 -11.43
N ARG A 92 -10.55 -12.33 -12.74
CA ARG A 92 -9.95 -11.26 -13.55
C ARG A 92 -10.57 -9.90 -13.30
N ARG A 93 -11.91 -9.83 -13.24
CA ARG A 93 -12.63 -8.56 -13.06
C ARG A 93 -12.34 -7.92 -11.71
N SER A 94 -12.30 -8.73 -10.65
CA SER A 94 -12.01 -8.27 -9.28
C SER A 94 -10.54 -7.88 -9.13
N MET A 95 -9.63 -8.72 -9.64
CA MET A 95 -8.19 -8.45 -9.60
C MET A 95 -7.78 -7.27 -10.48
N ALA A 96 -8.38 -7.10 -11.66
CA ALA A 96 -8.14 -5.96 -12.54
C ALA A 96 -8.65 -4.66 -11.90
N GLY A 97 -9.84 -4.66 -11.31
CA GLY A 97 -10.39 -3.48 -10.62
C GLY A 97 -9.52 -3.06 -9.43
N SER A 98 -9.09 -4.02 -8.62
CA SER A 98 -8.23 -3.78 -7.45
C SER A 98 -6.83 -3.30 -7.86
N SER A 99 -6.23 -3.91 -8.88
CA SER A 99 -4.91 -3.51 -9.39
C SER A 99 -4.95 -2.11 -10.01
N LEU A 100 -5.96 -1.80 -10.82
CA LEU A 100 -6.16 -0.47 -11.39
C LEU A 100 -6.34 0.58 -10.30
N THR A 101 -7.11 0.28 -9.25
CA THR A 101 -7.30 1.18 -8.11
C THR A 101 -5.98 1.40 -7.37
N CYS A 102 -5.18 0.36 -7.14
CA CYS A 102 -3.87 0.48 -6.51
C CYS A 102 -2.89 1.32 -7.34
N VAL A 103 -2.85 1.12 -8.67
CA VAL A 103 -2.03 1.94 -9.57
C VAL A 103 -2.47 3.40 -9.52
N ALA A 104 -3.77 3.67 -9.66
CA ALA A 104 -4.31 5.03 -9.70
C ALA A 104 -4.08 5.77 -8.38
N VAL A 105 -4.37 5.13 -7.24
CA VAL A 105 -4.13 5.70 -5.92
C VAL A 105 -2.64 5.89 -5.66
N GLY A 106 -1.80 4.91 -5.99
CA GLY A 106 -0.35 5.01 -5.85
C GLY A 106 0.24 6.18 -6.65
N ALA A 107 -0.19 6.33 -7.90
CA ALA A 107 0.19 7.46 -8.75
C ALA A 107 -0.32 8.81 -8.19
N ALA A 108 -1.54 8.86 -7.66
CA ALA A 108 -2.10 10.08 -7.07
C ALA A 108 -1.39 10.49 -5.77
N LEU A 109 -0.96 9.52 -4.94
CA LEU A 109 -0.14 9.80 -3.75
C LEU A 109 1.23 10.35 -4.13
N PHE A 110 1.89 9.76 -5.13
CA PHE A 110 3.14 10.27 -5.66
C PHE A 110 2.98 11.67 -6.27
N LEU A 111 1.90 11.90 -7.02
CA LEU A 111 1.57 13.20 -7.60
C LEU A 111 1.35 14.26 -6.53
N LEU A 112 0.62 13.93 -5.45
CA LEU A 112 0.40 14.83 -4.32
C LEU A 112 1.71 15.14 -3.59
N ALA A 113 2.54 14.13 -3.35
CA ALA A 113 3.86 14.33 -2.76
C ALA A 113 4.69 15.33 -3.60
N TYR A 114 4.81 15.08 -4.91
CA TYR A 114 5.57 15.94 -5.82
C TYR A 114 4.99 17.36 -5.94
N ALA A 115 3.66 17.49 -6.05
CA ALA A 115 2.99 18.78 -6.24
C ALA A 115 3.07 19.69 -4.99
N THR A 116 3.44 19.14 -3.83
CA THR A 116 3.68 19.91 -2.60
C THR A 116 5.14 20.28 -2.37
N VAL A 117 6.06 19.85 -3.24
CA VAL A 117 7.47 20.22 -3.17
C VAL A 117 7.65 21.66 -3.63
N ASP A 118 8.34 22.47 -2.83
CA ASP A 118 8.57 23.88 -3.14
C ASP A 118 9.39 24.04 -4.41
N GLY A 119 8.92 24.89 -5.33
CA GLY A 119 9.58 25.14 -6.61
C GLY A 119 9.47 24.00 -7.63
N ALA A 120 8.74 22.92 -7.34
CA ALA A 120 8.51 21.87 -8.31
C ALA A 120 7.63 22.36 -9.47
N ALA A 121 8.11 22.19 -10.70
CA ALA A 121 7.30 22.32 -11.90
C ALA A 121 6.42 21.07 -12.05
N GLY A 122 5.37 21.00 -11.22
CA GLY A 122 4.35 19.96 -11.23
C GLY A 122 3.49 20.00 -12.50
N PRO A 123 3.06 18.85 -13.05
CA PRO A 123 2.07 18.83 -14.13
C PRO A 123 0.70 19.34 -13.66
N VAL A 124 0.47 19.39 -12.35
CA VAL A 124 -0.74 19.92 -11.70
C VAL A 124 -0.37 20.67 -10.41
N THR A 125 -1.29 21.49 -9.91
CA THR A 125 -1.15 22.15 -8.60
C THR A 125 -1.39 21.16 -7.43
N ALA A 126 -0.90 21.48 -6.23
CA ALA A 126 -1.15 20.67 -5.02
C ALA A 126 -2.66 20.45 -4.76
N ALA A 127 -3.48 21.49 -4.95
CA ALA A 127 -4.92 21.41 -4.79
C ALA A 127 -5.56 20.45 -5.81
N ALA A 128 -5.12 20.48 -7.07
CA ALA A 128 -5.59 19.56 -8.09
C ALA A 128 -5.18 18.12 -7.76
N ALA A 129 -3.92 17.89 -7.36
CA ALA A 129 -3.45 16.57 -6.93
C ALA A 129 -4.27 16.00 -5.75
N PHE A 130 -4.59 16.84 -4.76
CA PHE A 130 -5.45 16.47 -3.64
C PHE A 130 -6.84 16.04 -4.11
N TRP A 131 -7.50 16.83 -4.96
CA TRP A 131 -8.84 16.49 -5.44
C TRP A 131 -8.86 15.25 -6.34
N ILE A 132 -7.80 15.01 -7.12
CA ILE A 132 -7.62 13.75 -7.87
C ILE A 132 -7.57 12.57 -6.90
N LEU A 133 -6.77 12.65 -5.83
CA LEU A 133 -6.69 11.60 -4.82
C LEU A 133 -8.06 11.35 -4.17
N VAL A 134 -8.77 12.41 -3.76
CA VAL A 134 -10.11 12.30 -3.16
C VAL A 134 -11.10 11.66 -4.14
N ALA A 135 -11.12 12.10 -5.40
CA ALA A 135 -12.00 11.54 -6.43
C ALA A 135 -11.75 10.04 -6.64
N LEU A 136 -10.48 9.63 -6.69
CA LEU A 136 -10.12 8.21 -6.81
C LEU A 136 -10.53 7.39 -5.59
N LEU A 137 -10.39 7.94 -4.37
CA LEU A 137 -10.84 7.26 -3.15
C LEU A 137 -12.36 7.12 -3.09
N VAL A 138 -13.09 8.16 -3.47
CA VAL A 138 -14.56 8.11 -3.55
C VAL A 138 -15.01 7.08 -4.60
N ALA A 139 -14.40 7.09 -5.79
CA ALA A 139 -14.71 6.14 -6.84
C ALA A 139 -14.37 4.70 -6.43
N GLY A 140 -13.19 4.47 -5.87
CA GLY A 140 -12.77 3.16 -5.37
C GLY A 140 -13.66 2.64 -4.25
N THR A 141 -14.06 3.51 -3.32
CA THR A 141 -15.01 3.17 -2.24
C THR A 141 -16.38 2.81 -2.80
N ALA A 142 -16.90 3.59 -3.76
CA ALA A 142 -18.17 3.30 -4.40
C ALA A 142 -18.15 1.94 -5.12
N VAL A 143 -17.08 1.66 -5.88
CA VAL A 143 -16.88 0.35 -6.52
C VAL A 143 -16.81 -0.77 -5.48
N SER A 144 -16.07 -0.59 -4.39
CA SER A 144 -15.97 -1.57 -3.30
C SER A 144 -17.31 -1.86 -2.64
N ILE A 145 -18.14 -0.84 -2.42
CA ILE A 145 -19.50 -1.01 -1.85
C ILE A 145 -20.38 -1.81 -2.82
N LEU A 146 -20.33 -1.50 -4.11
CA LEU A 146 -21.09 -2.22 -5.13
C LEU A 146 -20.65 -3.68 -5.25
N MET A 147 -19.34 -3.93 -5.14
CA MET A 147 -18.75 -5.27 -5.19
C MET A 147 -18.90 -6.06 -3.89
N TRP A 148 -19.30 -5.42 -2.78
CA TRP A 148 -19.39 -6.09 -1.47
C TRP A 148 -20.24 -7.36 -1.54
N ARG A 149 -21.34 -7.33 -2.31
CA ARG A 149 -22.23 -8.48 -2.46
C ARG A 149 -21.64 -9.65 -3.24
N SER A 150 -20.70 -9.38 -4.15
CA SER A 150 -20.03 -10.41 -4.95
C SER A 150 -18.82 -11.05 -4.26
N LEU A 151 -18.33 -10.46 -3.17
CA LEU A 151 -17.29 -11.08 -2.36
C LEU A 151 -17.86 -12.26 -1.58
N ASP A 152 -17.12 -13.37 -1.57
CA ASP A 152 -17.40 -14.51 -0.72
C ASP A 152 -17.15 -14.19 0.77
N GLU A 153 -17.45 -15.15 1.64
CA GLU A 153 -17.31 -14.97 3.08
C GLU A 153 -15.84 -14.77 3.50
N LEU A 154 -14.90 -15.44 2.81
CA LEU A 154 -13.47 -15.33 3.12
C LEU A 154 -12.96 -13.91 2.84
N TRP A 155 -13.22 -13.39 1.65
CA TRP A 155 -12.78 -12.06 1.21
C TRP A 155 -13.45 -10.92 1.99
N ARG A 156 -14.74 -11.07 2.33
CA ARG A 156 -15.42 -10.10 3.20
C ARG A 156 -14.79 -10.04 4.58
N GLN A 157 -14.59 -11.19 5.22
CA GLN A 157 -14.00 -11.20 6.54
C GLN A 157 -12.54 -10.73 6.52
N LEU A 158 -11.77 -11.07 5.48
CA LEU A 158 -10.41 -10.55 5.31
C LEU A 158 -10.40 -9.02 5.22
N THR A 159 -11.34 -8.44 4.47
CA THR A 159 -11.49 -6.97 4.35
C THR A 159 -11.86 -6.33 5.69
N LEU A 160 -12.76 -6.95 6.45
CA LEU A 160 -13.13 -6.49 7.80
C LEU A 160 -11.96 -6.58 8.77
N ASP A 161 -11.22 -7.69 8.77
CA ASP A 161 -10.06 -7.89 9.63
C ASP A 161 -8.97 -6.87 9.33
N ALA A 162 -8.63 -6.66 8.05
CA ALA A 162 -7.66 -5.66 7.64
C ALA A 162 -8.10 -4.25 8.05
N SER A 163 -9.37 -3.90 7.83
CA SER A 163 -9.93 -2.60 8.21
C SER A 163 -9.93 -2.39 9.73
N ALA A 164 -10.25 -3.42 10.51
CA ALA A 164 -10.24 -3.37 11.97
C ALA A 164 -8.82 -3.23 12.53
N ILE A 165 -7.84 -3.96 11.97
CA ILE A 165 -6.43 -3.83 12.36
C ILE A 165 -5.93 -2.42 12.02
N ALA A 166 -6.18 -1.94 10.80
CA ALA A 166 -5.76 -0.61 10.37
C ALA A 166 -6.39 0.48 11.23
N GLY A 167 -7.71 0.41 11.46
CA GLY A 167 -8.45 1.35 12.29
C GLY A 167 -7.91 1.41 13.72
N ASN A 168 -7.64 0.27 14.36
CA ASN A 168 -7.07 0.26 15.71
C ASN A 168 -5.67 0.87 15.78
N ILE A 169 -4.81 0.60 14.79
CA ILE A 169 -3.47 1.20 14.72
C ILE A 169 -3.59 2.72 14.51
N LEU A 170 -4.46 3.18 13.60
CA LEU A 170 -4.66 4.60 13.34
C LEU A 170 -5.26 5.33 14.54
N ILE A 171 -6.22 4.73 15.25
CA ILE A 171 -6.76 5.29 16.50
C ILE A 171 -5.64 5.44 17.55
N ALA A 172 -4.85 4.39 17.76
CA ALA A 172 -3.73 4.44 18.71
C ALA A 172 -2.71 5.52 18.33
N MET A 173 -2.38 5.61 17.03
CA MET A 173 -1.48 6.65 16.51
C MET A 173 -2.03 8.06 16.73
N CYS A 174 -3.31 8.30 16.42
CA CYS A 174 -3.96 9.60 16.65
C CYS A 174 -3.97 9.98 18.14
N VAL A 175 -4.26 9.03 19.04
CA VAL A 175 -4.27 9.27 20.48
C VAL A 175 -2.87 9.58 21.01
N VAL A 176 -1.87 8.77 20.65
CA VAL A 176 -0.50 8.91 21.16
C VAL A 176 0.19 10.13 20.54
N TRP A 177 0.18 10.25 19.21
CA TRP A 177 0.88 11.33 18.52
C TRP A 177 0.10 12.64 18.57
N GLY A 178 -1.19 12.60 18.22
CA GLY A 178 -2.05 13.79 18.27
C GLY A 178 -2.25 14.29 19.70
N GLY A 179 -2.49 13.38 20.66
CA GLY A 179 -2.59 13.73 22.08
C GLY A 179 -1.26 14.22 22.66
N GLY A 180 -0.14 13.58 22.31
CA GLY A 180 1.20 14.03 22.70
C GLY A 180 1.53 15.42 22.16
N ALA A 181 1.15 15.71 20.92
CA ALA A 181 1.31 17.04 20.32
C ALA A 181 0.43 18.09 21.02
N ALA A 182 -0.84 17.77 21.30
CA ALA A 182 -1.73 18.66 22.05
C ALA A 182 -1.24 18.94 23.48
N ALA A 183 -0.56 17.97 24.10
CA ALA A 183 0.07 18.12 25.40
C ALA A 183 1.44 18.81 25.36
N GLY A 184 1.96 19.17 24.17
CA GLY A 184 3.27 19.81 24.00
C GLY A 184 4.47 18.88 24.22
N LEU A 185 4.27 17.56 24.19
CA LEU A 185 5.32 16.56 24.44
C LEU A 185 6.13 16.23 23.18
N VAL A 186 5.52 16.34 22.00
CA VAL A 186 6.13 16.06 20.69
C VAL A 186 5.65 17.08 19.66
N ALA A 187 6.37 17.19 18.53
CA ALA A 187 5.89 17.98 17.40
C ALA A 187 4.62 17.38 16.80
N GLY A 188 3.72 18.26 16.34
CA GLY A 188 2.49 17.86 15.66
C GLY A 188 2.76 17.11 14.35
N PRO A 189 1.89 16.15 13.98
CA PRO A 189 2.05 15.41 12.73
C PRO A 189 1.93 16.35 11.54
N HIS A 190 2.84 16.23 10.58
CA HIS A 190 2.68 16.94 9.31
C HIS A 190 1.45 16.37 8.57
N PRO A 191 0.66 17.18 7.84
CA PRO A 191 -0.54 16.67 7.16
C PRO A 191 -0.28 15.51 6.20
N LEU A 192 0.87 15.52 5.51
CA LEU A 192 1.28 14.41 4.63
C LEU A 192 1.64 13.14 5.40
N ASP A 193 2.07 13.25 6.66
CA ASP A 193 2.36 12.08 7.49
C ASP A 193 1.08 11.33 7.83
N LEU A 194 -0.03 12.04 8.07
CA LEU A 194 -1.33 11.43 8.34
C LEU A 194 -1.85 10.66 7.13
N ILE A 195 -1.70 11.22 5.93
CA ILE A 195 -2.05 10.55 4.67
C ILE A 195 -1.18 9.31 4.51
N SER A 196 0.14 9.47 4.60
CA SER A 196 1.11 8.38 4.45
C SER A 196 0.86 7.25 5.44
N ALA A 197 0.60 7.59 6.70
CA ALA A 197 0.30 6.63 7.74
C ALA A 197 -1.01 5.88 7.47
N THR A 198 -2.04 6.55 6.97
CA THR A 198 -3.31 5.89 6.60
C THR A 198 -3.07 4.77 5.59
N PHE A 199 -2.37 5.07 4.49
CA PHE A 199 -2.09 4.09 3.44
C PHE A 199 -1.05 3.05 3.87
N GLY A 200 0.02 3.46 4.55
CA GLY A 200 1.05 2.54 5.04
C GLY A 200 0.52 1.55 6.07
N VAL A 201 -0.34 2.01 7.00
CA VAL A 201 -0.99 1.14 7.98
C VAL A 201 -1.98 0.20 7.32
N PHE A 202 -2.73 0.64 6.30
CA PHE A 202 -3.62 -0.25 5.55
C PHE A 202 -2.86 -1.36 4.81
N LEU A 203 -1.70 -1.06 4.22
CA LEU A 203 -0.82 -2.10 3.64
C LEU A 203 -0.40 -3.11 4.70
N LEU A 204 0.15 -2.62 5.82
CA LEU A 204 0.57 -3.48 6.93
C LEU A 204 -0.58 -4.35 7.44
N ALA A 205 -1.74 -3.75 7.66
CA ALA A 205 -2.93 -4.44 8.16
C ALA A 205 -3.41 -5.52 7.19
N SER A 206 -3.36 -5.26 5.88
CA SER A 206 -3.69 -6.24 4.84
C SER A 206 -2.75 -7.45 4.90
N PHE A 207 -1.43 -7.23 5.03
CA PHE A 207 -0.46 -8.31 5.22
C PHE A 207 -0.74 -9.09 6.52
N VAL A 208 -0.95 -8.40 7.65
CA VAL A 208 -1.21 -9.08 8.93
C VAL A 208 -2.49 -9.93 8.85
N ALA A 209 -3.56 -9.40 8.26
CA ALA A 209 -4.83 -10.10 8.09
C ALA A 209 -4.68 -11.35 7.21
N ALA A 210 -4.04 -11.23 6.05
CA ALA A 210 -3.78 -12.36 5.15
C ALA A 210 -2.91 -13.44 5.83
N GLY A 211 -1.94 -13.02 6.62
CA GLY A 211 -1.02 -13.92 7.33
C GLY A 211 -1.70 -14.72 8.42
N ARG A 212 -2.58 -14.07 9.20
CA ARG A 212 -3.39 -14.73 10.24
C ARG A 212 -4.32 -15.80 9.66
N ARG A 213 -4.72 -15.66 8.39
CA ARG A 213 -5.56 -16.62 7.67
C ARG A 213 -4.76 -17.69 6.91
N GLY A 214 -3.43 -17.70 7.04
CA GLY A 214 -2.57 -18.71 6.43
C GLY A 214 -2.30 -18.53 4.93
N MET A 215 -2.70 -17.39 4.34
CA MET A 215 -2.57 -17.14 2.90
C MET A 215 -1.15 -16.83 2.43
N MET A 216 -0.18 -16.73 3.35
CA MET A 216 1.23 -16.42 3.07
C MET A 216 2.17 -17.62 3.24
N GLY A 217 1.64 -18.83 3.36
CA GLY A 217 2.42 -20.06 3.30
C GLY A 217 2.89 -20.34 1.87
N PRO A 218 4.06 -20.99 1.67
CA PRO A 218 4.42 -21.51 0.35
C PRO A 218 3.37 -22.54 -0.11
N PRO A 219 3.08 -22.62 -1.42
CA PRO A 219 2.28 -23.72 -1.99
C PRO A 219 2.96 -25.08 -1.80
#